data_AF-A0A2B7ZUA0-F1
#
_entry.id   AF-A0A2B7ZUA0-F1
#
_cell.length_a   1.000
_cell.length_b   1.000
_cell.length_c   1.000
_cell.angle_alpha   90.00
_cell.angle_beta   90.00
_cell.angle_gamma   90.00
#
_symmetry.space_group_name_H-M   'P 1'
#
loop_
_entity.id
_entity.type
_entity.pdbx_description
1 polymer ?
#
loop_
_entity_poly.entity_id
_entity_poly.type
_entity_poly.pdbx_seq_one_letter_code
_entity_poly.pdbx_strand_id
1 'polypeptide(L)'
;AELRQNIFNRQERGRYEMGIPRSKINLALTYAISKYSVLLRTVRFGMVGNRNLNDPAASKGALPPEIDQDFSAKWITDLVFSYKISKNLDFTAGGNNIFDVYPDRMYIDPRNNQNNLASKNDGLDYTNTRDGTNNGRFLYSRDAMQFGFNGRYVYGKLTFTF
;
A
#
# COMPACT_ATOMS: atom_id res chain seq x y z
N ALA A 1 31.18 -19.47 -4.20
CA ALA A 1 30.71 -18.21 -3.59
C ALA A 1 29.62 -17.51 -4.42
N GLU A 2 29.49 -17.77 -5.72
CA GLU A 2 28.58 -17.05 -6.63
C GLU A 2 27.07 -17.38 -6.47
N LEU A 3 26.70 -18.59 -6.03
CA LEU A 3 25.28 -18.95 -5.90
C LEU A 3 24.53 -18.19 -4.78
N ARG A 4 25.23 -17.80 -3.70
CA ARG A 4 24.64 -17.02 -2.59
C ARG A 4 24.28 -15.60 -3.01
N GLN A 5 25.06 -14.98 -3.93
CA GLN A 5 24.78 -13.65 -4.46
C GLN A 5 23.65 -13.66 -5.52
N ASN A 6 23.46 -14.76 -6.25
CA ASN A 6 22.42 -14.84 -7.27
C ASN A 6 21.01 -15.11 -6.72
N ILE A 7 20.87 -15.82 -5.59
CA ILE A 7 19.55 -16.16 -5.02
C ILE A 7 19.10 -15.15 -3.94
N PHE A 8 20.03 -14.60 -3.15
CA PHE A 8 19.74 -13.58 -2.13
C PHE A 8 20.43 -12.27 -2.45
N ASN A 9 20.11 -11.71 -3.61
CA ASN A 9 20.57 -10.38 -3.97
C ASN A 9 19.96 -9.32 -3.03
N ARG A 10 20.44 -8.07 -3.12
CA ARG A 10 20.03 -6.96 -2.25
C ARG A 10 18.53 -6.75 -2.19
N GLN A 11 17.86 -6.82 -3.34
CA GLN A 11 16.42 -6.64 -3.46
C GLN A 11 15.67 -7.79 -2.78
N GLU A 12 16.06 -9.03 -3.03
CA GLU A 12 15.45 -10.21 -2.39
C GLU A 12 15.63 -10.18 -0.87
N ARG A 13 16.81 -9.83 -0.37
CA ARG A 13 17.03 -9.61 1.05
C ARG A 13 16.11 -8.53 1.62
N GLY A 14 15.98 -7.40 0.93
CA GLY A 14 15.05 -6.33 1.31
C GLY A 14 13.60 -6.81 1.39
N ARG A 15 13.13 -7.60 0.41
CA ARG A 15 11.78 -8.16 0.42
C ARG A 15 11.51 -8.99 1.68
N TYR A 16 12.47 -9.80 2.12
CA TYR A 16 12.32 -10.60 3.35
C TYR A 16 12.54 -9.81 4.65
N GLU A 17 13.49 -8.88 4.68
CA GLU A 17 13.87 -8.14 5.90
C GLU A 17 12.91 -6.98 6.23
N MET A 18 12.22 -6.43 5.23
CA MET A 18 11.42 -5.20 5.34
C MET A 18 10.24 -5.08 4.37
N GLY A 19 10.06 -5.98 3.40
CA GLY A 19 8.94 -5.93 2.44
C GLY A 19 7.55 -6.16 3.07
N ILE A 20 7.50 -6.69 4.29
CA ILE A 20 6.27 -6.87 5.07
C ILE A 20 6.33 -6.08 6.39
N PRO A 21 5.17 -5.59 6.89
CA PRO A 21 5.15 -4.83 8.14
C PRO A 21 5.66 -5.66 9.32
N ARG A 22 6.65 -5.15 10.05
CA ARG A 22 7.13 -5.79 11.30
C ARG A 22 6.13 -5.72 12.45
N SER A 23 5.13 -4.86 12.34
CA SER A 23 4.05 -4.72 13.33
C SER A 23 2.71 -4.56 12.63
N LYS A 24 1.69 -5.22 13.18
CA LYS A 24 0.30 -5.06 12.77
C LYS A 24 -0.59 -5.04 14.01
N ILE A 25 -1.41 -4.00 14.14
CA ILE A 25 -2.35 -3.84 15.26
C ILE A 25 -3.75 -3.87 14.68
N ASN A 26 -4.63 -4.71 15.24
CA ASN A 26 -6.04 -4.75 14.86
C ASN A 26 -6.87 -4.41 16.10
N LEU A 27 -7.65 -3.35 16.01
CA LEU A 27 -8.56 -2.90 17.07
C LEU A 27 -10.00 -2.98 16.54
N ALA A 28 -10.89 -3.53 17.35
CA ALA A 28 -12.31 -3.61 17.03
C ALA A 28 -13.14 -3.23 18.26
N LEU A 29 -14.07 -2.31 18.06
CA LEU A 29 -15.01 -1.85 19.08
C LEU A 29 -16.43 -2.02 18.55
N THR A 30 -17.24 -2.76 19.31
CA THR A 30 -18.68 -2.88 19.06
C THR A 30 -19.42 -2.19 20.19
N TYR A 31 -20.31 -1.26 19.84
CA TYR A 31 -21.20 -0.59 20.79
C TYR A 31 -22.65 -0.80 20.34
N ALA A 32 -23.44 -1.49 21.16
CA ALA A 32 -24.83 -1.80 20.87
C ALA A 32 -25.74 -1.31 21.99
N ILE A 33 -26.82 -0.60 21.61
CA ILE A 33 -27.82 -0.09 22.54
C ILE A 33 -29.22 -0.17 21.92
N SER A 34 -30.11 -0.94 22.55
CA SER A 34 -31.49 -1.16 22.09
C SER A 34 -31.55 -1.60 20.60
N LYS A 35 -31.99 -0.70 19.71
CA LYS A 35 -32.14 -0.95 18.27
C LYS A 35 -30.89 -0.59 17.46
N TYR A 36 -29.86 -0.01 18.06
CA TYR A 36 -28.67 0.51 17.40
C TYR A 36 -27.46 -0.37 17.67
N SER A 37 -26.61 -0.55 16.66
CA SER A 37 -25.30 -1.17 16.80
C SER A 37 -24.29 -0.44 15.92
N VAL A 38 -23.12 -0.16 16.47
CA VAL A 38 -21.98 0.42 15.77
C VAL A 38 -20.80 -0.51 15.92
N LEU A 39 -20.16 -0.83 14.80
CA LEU A 39 -18.88 -1.53 14.75
C LEU A 39 -17.83 -0.58 14.14
N LEU A 40 -16.82 -0.24 14.93
CA LEU A 40 -15.63 0.47 14.49
C LEU A 40 -14.47 -0.53 14.45
N ARG A 41 -13.78 -0.64 13.31
CA ARG A 41 -12.56 -1.44 13.19
C ARG A 41 -11.44 -0.56 12.68
N THR A 42 -10.27 -0.65 13.27
CA THR A 42 -9.09 0.04 12.77
C THR A 42 -7.87 -0.87 12.79
N VAL A 43 -7.11 -0.85 11.70
CA VAL A 43 -5.93 -1.69 11.51
C VAL A 43 -4.73 -0.82 11.22
N ARG A 44 -3.69 -0.90 12.06
CA ARG A 44 -2.39 -0.30 11.78
C ARG A 44 -1.49 -1.28 11.06
N PHE A 45 -0.99 -0.90 9.91
CA PHE A 45 0.13 -1.57 9.24
C PHE A 45 1.40 -0.78 9.51
N GLY A 46 2.41 -1.44 10.11
CA GLY A 46 3.73 -0.83 10.34
C GLY A 46 4.46 -0.51 9.04
N MET A 47 5.49 0.32 9.16
CA MET A 47 6.37 0.72 8.05
C MET A 47 6.93 -0.50 7.30
N VAL A 48 7.09 -0.37 5.99
CA VAL A 48 7.75 -1.35 5.12
C VAL A 48 8.82 -0.66 4.27
N GLY A 49 9.77 -1.44 3.77
CA GLY A 49 10.86 -0.95 2.94
C GLY A 49 10.91 -1.67 1.60
N ASN A 50 11.29 -0.94 0.56
CA ASN A 50 11.69 -1.47 -0.73
C ASN A 50 13.14 -1.06 -1.00
N ARG A 51 13.94 -2.02 -1.50
CA ARG A 51 15.35 -1.82 -1.81
C ARG A 51 15.58 -2.17 -3.27
N ASN A 52 16.23 -1.29 -4.00
CA ASN A 52 16.58 -1.55 -5.38
C ASN A 52 17.69 -2.61 -5.45
N LEU A 53 17.77 -3.32 -6.59
CA LEU A 53 18.86 -4.24 -6.87
C LEU A 53 20.21 -3.52 -6.80
N ASN A 54 20.28 -2.30 -7.35
CA ASN A 54 21.46 -1.46 -7.31
C ASN A 54 21.45 -0.59 -6.04
N ASP A 55 22.57 -0.58 -5.32
CA ASP A 55 22.72 0.27 -4.14
C ASP A 55 23.03 1.73 -4.58
N PRO A 56 22.13 2.69 -4.32
CA PRO A 56 22.38 4.08 -4.69
C PRO A 56 23.59 4.68 -3.95
N ALA A 57 23.88 4.24 -2.72
CA ALA A 57 25.04 4.73 -1.96
C ALA A 57 26.37 4.25 -2.57
N ALA A 58 26.39 3.04 -3.15
CA ALA A 58 27.57 2.51 -3.84
C ALA A 58 27.78 3.14 -5.24
N SER A 59 26.76 3.80 -5.79
CA SER A 59 26.77 4.34 -7.16
C SER A 59 27.59 5.61 -7.35
N LYS A 60 28.18 6.17 -6.29
CA LYS A 60 28.94 7.44 -6.31
C LYS A 60 28.17 8.60 -6.97
N GLY A 61 26.85 8.67 -6.73
CA GLY A 61 25.96 9.69 -7.27
C GLY A 61 25.39 9.40 -8.66
N ALA A 62 25.68 8.23 -9.24
CA ALA A 62 25.10 7.84 -10.53
C ALA A 62 23.60 7.52 -10.44
N LEU A 63 23.12 7.06 -9.28
CA LEU A 63 21.71 6.73 -9.03
C LEU A 63 21.07 7.68 -8.00
N PRO A 64 19.76 7.97 -8.12
CA PRO A 64 19.03 8.73 -7.11
C PRO A 64 19.00 7.97 -5.78
N PRO A 65 19.19 8.62 -4.62
CA PRO A 65 19.03 7.96 -3.31
C PRO A 65 17.61 7.45 -3.05
N GLU A 66 16.59 8.03 -3.68
CA GLU A 66 15.17 7.73 -3.49
C GLU A 66 14.73 6.39 -4.08
N ILE A 67 15.61 5.67 -4.79
CA ILE A 67 15.29 4.32 -5.31
C ILE A 67 15.22 3.27 -4.19
N ASP A 68 15.79 3.57 -3.03
CA ASP A 68 15.52 2.86 -1.78
C ASP A 68 14.48 3.63 -0.98
N GLN A 69 13.36 2.97 -0.70
CA GLN A 69 12.19 3.63 -0.15
C GLN A 69 11.74 2.97 1.13
N ASP A 70 11.40 3.79 2.12
CA ASP A 70 10.66 3.37 3.31
C ASP A 70 9.27 4.00 3.26
N PHE A 71 8.25 3.15 3.29
CA PHE A 71 6.85 3.52 3.24
C PHE A 71 6.29 3.54 4.65
N SER A 72 5.77 4.70 5.05
CA SER A 72 5.34 5.00 6.41
C SER A 72 4.23 4.06 6.91
N ALA A 73 4.11 3.95 8.23
CA ALA A 73 3.02 3.19 8.83
C ALA A 73 1.65 3.84 8.54
N LYS A 74 0.62 3.03 8.28
CA LYS A 74 -0.73 3.50 7.94
C LYS A 74 -1.79 2.89 8.85
N TRP A 75 -2.88 3.63 9.02
CA TRP A 75 -4.09 3.16 9.67
C TRP A 75 -5.23 3.10 8.66
N ILE A 76 -5.94 1.97 8.62
CA ILE A 76 -7.18 1.81 7.84
C ILE A 76 -8.32 1.69 8.84
N THR A 77 -9.37 2.48 8.65
CA THR A 77 -10.53 2.48 9.55
C THR A 77 -11.79 2.16 8.78
N ASP A 78 -12.57 1.24 9.33
CA ASP A 78 -13.88 0.83 8.84
C ASP A 78 -14.93 1.18 9.89
N LEU A 79 -16.12 1.57 9.43
CA LEU A 79 -17.26 1.88 10.28
C LEU A 79 -18.50 1.21 9.72
N VAL A 80 -19.25 0.54 10.59
CA VAL A 80 -20.54 -0.08 10.25
C VAL A 80 -21.56 0.35 11.29
N PHE A 81 -22.72 0.79 10.81
CA PHE A 81 -23.88 1.13 11.62
C PHE A 81 -25.03 0.21 11.23
N SER A 82 -25.70 -0.35 12.23
CA SER A 82 -26.89 -1.19 12.05
C SER A 82 -28.04 -0.67 12.91
N TYR A 83 -29.24 -0.74 12.35
CA TYR A 83 -30.49 -0.34 13.00
C TYR A 83 -31.56 -1.41 12.81
N LYS A 84 -32.15 -1.84 13.93
CA LYS A 84 -33.28 -2.78 13.94
C LYS A 84 -34.58 -2.04 13.67
N ILE A 85 -35.10 -2.16 12.45
CA ILE A 85 -36.36 -1.53 12.05
C ILE A 85 -37.54 -2.22 12.76
N SER A 86 -37.54 -3.56 12.75
CA SER A 86 -38.54 -4.39 13.42
C SER A 86 -37.91 -5.68 13.97
N LYS A 87 -38.70 -6.61 14.50
CA LYS A 87 -38.21 -7.91 14.96
C LYS A 87 -37.63 -8.76 13.82
N ASN A 88 -38.03 -8.49 12.59
CA ASN A 88 -37.73 -9.30 11.42
C ASN A 88 -36.94 -8.53 10.35
N LEU A 89 -36.67 -7.23 10.55
CA LEU A 89 -36.03 -6.38 9.55
C LEU A 89 -34.94 -5.50 10.17
N ASP A 90 -33.72 -5.66 9.64
CA ASP A 90 -32.54 -4.89 10.02
C ASP A 90 -31.99 -4.12 8.80
N PHE A 91 -31.62 -2.87 9.04
CA PHE A 91 -30.85 -2.06 8.09
C PHE A 91 -29.41 -1.92 8.57
N THR A 92 -28.46 -1.94 7.64
CA THR A 92 -27.05 -1.70 7.91
C THR A 92 -26.46 -0.80 6.84
N ALA A 93 -25.69 0.20 7.26
CA ALA A 93 -24.86 1.02 6.40
C ALA A 93 -23.40 0.86 6.85
N GLY A 94 -22.48 0.65 5.93
CA GLY A 94 -21.08 0.46 6.25
C GLY A 94 -20.15 1.14 5.26
N GLY A 95 -18.95 1.45 5.74
CA GLY A 95 -17.86 1.97 4.96
C GLY A 95 -16.55 1.28 5.35
N ASN A 96 -15.81 0.83 4.34
CA ASN A 96 -14.44 0.37 4.48
C ASN A 96 -13.48 1.49 4.06
N ASN A 97 -12.38 1.63 4.80
CA ASN A 97 -11.40 2.70 4.59
C ASN A 97 -12.07 4.10 4.50
N ILE A 98 -12.82 4.48 5.54
CA ILE A 98 -13.66 5.68 5.54
C ILE A 98 -12.88 6.99 5.32
N PHE A 99 -11.58 6.98 5.62
CA PHE A 99 -10.64 8.10 5.44
C PHE A 99 -9.90 8.09 4.10
N ASP A 100 -10.22 7.14 3.22
CA ASP A 100 -9.65 7.05 1.88
C ASP A 100 -8.10 7.01 1.87
N VAL A 101 -7.55 6.15 2.75
CA VAL A 101 -6.10 5.98 2.92
C VAL A 101 -5.54 5.08 1.81
N TYR A 102 -4.46 5.54 1.18
CA TYR A 102 -3.72 4.80 0.16
C TYR A 102 -2.29 4.47 0.64
N PRO A 103 -1.62 3.47 0.05
CA PRO A 103 -0.19 3.26 0.25
C PRO A 103 0.61 4.50 -0.19
N ASP A 104 1.82 4.63 0.35
CA ASP A 104 2.74 5.66 -0.13
C ASP A 104 3.15 5.38 -1.58
N ARG A 105 3.30 6.46 -2.37
CA ARG A 105 3.68 6.34 -3.77
C ARG A 105 5.19 6.07 -3.90
N MET A 106 5.54 5.30 -4.92
CA MET A 106 6.94 5.11 -5.30
C MET A 106 7.55 6.42 -5.81
N TYR A 107 8.87 6.52 -5.66
CA TYR A 107 9.65 7.53 -6.34
C TYR A 107 9.64 7.23 -7.83
N ILE A 108 9.34 8.24 -8.63
CA ILE A 108 9.40 8.18 -10.09
C ILE A 108 10.51 9.13 -10.49
N ASP A 109 11.55 8.61 -11.14
CA ASP A 109 12.61 9.48 -11.67
C ASP A 109 12.00 10.36 -12.78
N PRO A 110 12.26 11.67 -12.80
CA PRO A 110 11.74 12.57 -13.84
C PRO A 110 12.05 12.11 -15.28
N ARG A 111 13.14 11.37 -15.48
CA ARG A 111 13.51 10.74 -16.75
C ARG A 111 12.58 9.58 -17.12
N ASN A 112 12.02 8.89 -16.15
CA ASN A 112 11.12 7.75 -16.33
C ASN A 112 9.65 8.15 -16.19
N ASN A 113 9.23 9.23 -16.87
CA ASN A 113 7.84 9.65 -16.90
C ASN A 113 7.07 9.01 -18.07
N GLN A 114 5.76 8.85 -17.91
CA GLN A 114 4.87 8.20 -18.88
C GLN A 114 4.92 8.76 -20.32
N ASN A 115 5.41 9.99 -20.51
CA ASN A 115 5.53 10.65 -21.81
C ASN A 115 6.89 10.42 -22.47
N ASN A 116 7.84 9.77 -21.78
CA ASN A 116 9.15 9.43 -22.31
C ASN A 116 9.11 8.03 -22.95
N LEU A 117 8.56 7.97 -24.17
CA LEU A 117 8.48 6.76 -24.98
C LEU A 117 9.61 6.76 -26.01
N ALA A 118 10.81 6.36 -25.57
CA ALA A 118 12.02 6.13 -26.36
C ALA A 118 12.70 7.35 -27.02
N SER A 119 13.99 7.50 -26.70
CA SER A 119 15.07 8.04 -27.55
C SER A 119 14.80 9.38 -28.21
N LYS A 120 14.78 10.45 -27.42
CA LYS A 120 15.33 11.72 -27.90
C LYS A 120 16.77 11.78 -27.41
N ASN A 121 17.72 12.11 -28.29
CA ASN A 121 19.14 12.28 -27.96
C ASN A 121 19.39 13.49 -27.02
N ASP A 122 18.60 13.65 -25.96
CA ASP A 122 18.65 14.72 -24.98
C ASP A 122 19.21 14.26 -23.61
N GLY A 123 19.59 12.98 -23.48
CA GLY A 123 20.12 12.42 -22.25
C GLY A 123 19.06 12.18 -21.16
N LEU A 124 17.78 12.28 -21.50
CA LEU A 124 16.66 12.01 -20.60
C LEU A 124 16.05 10.62 -20.82
N ASP A 125 16.67 9.76 -21.62
CA ASP A 125 16.13 8.45 -21.98
C ASP A 125 15.70 7.59 -20.77
N TYR A 126 14.62 6.85 -20.97
CA TYR A 126 14.12 5.87 -20.03
C TYR A 126 15.22 4.88 -19.63
N THR A 127 15.33 4.61 -18.33
CA THR A 127 16.25 3.60 -17.81
C THR A 127 15.65 2.85 -16.63
N ASN A 128 15.71 1.52 -16.70
CA ASN A 128 15.24 0.60 -15.67
C ASN A 128 16.04 0.69 -14.34
N THR A 129 17.19 1.36 -14.32
CA THR A 129 18.07 1.38 -13.13
C THR A 129 17.76 2.52 -12.16
N ARG A 130 16.96 3.51 -12.57
CA ARG A 130 16.73 4.75 -11.81
C ARG A 130 15.42 4.79 -11.05
N ASP A 131 14.50 3.86 -11.29
CA ASP A 131 13.36 3.54 -10.43
C ASP A 131 12.74 2.19 -10.83
N GLY A 132 11.79 1.69 -10.03
CA GLY A 132 11.07 0.43 -10.26
C GLY A 132 9.65 0.60 -10.82
N THR A 133 9.31 1.76 -11.36
CA THR A 133 7.92 2.16 -11.65
C THR A 133 7.45 1.83 -13.07
N ASN A 134 8.33 1.30 -13.91
CA ASN A 134 8.08 1.01 -15.33
C ASN A 134 7.55 2.25 -16.08
N ASN A 135 8.39 3.28 -16.13
CA ASN A 135 8.11 4.57 -16.77
C ASN A 135 6.92 5.31 -16.14
N GLY A 136 6.86 5.32 -14.80
CA GLY A 136 5.83 6.01 -14.03
C GLY A 136 4.46 5.32 -14.01
N ARG A 137 4.32 4.10 -14.55
CA ARG A 137 3.04 3.39 -14.64
C ARG A 137 2.63 2.73 -13.33
N PHE A 138 3.59 2.27 -12.54
CA PHE A 138 3.35 1.70 -11.23
C PHE A 138 3.56 2.76 -10.15
N LEU A 139 2.44 3.29 -9.64
CA LEU A 139 2.46 4.33 -8.61
C LEU A 139 2.77 3.78 -7.21
N TYR A 140 2.52 2.50 -6.96
CA TYR A 140 2.71 1.85 -5.66
C TYR A 140 3.67 0.68 -5.78
N SER A 141 4.43 0.43 -4.71
CA SER A 141 5.37 -0.68 -4.67
C SER A 141 4.66 -2.01 -4.83
N ARG A 142 5.16 -2.87 -5.72
CA ARG A 142 4.70 -4.25 -5.89
C ARG A 142 5.52 -5.25 -5.03
N ASP A 143 6.59 -4.74 -4.44
CA ASP A 143 7.56 -5.52 -3.66
C ASP A 143 7.36 -5.35 -2.15
N ALA A 144 6.77 -4.22 -1.73
CA ALA A 144 6.54 -3.88 -0.33
C ALA A 144 5.12 -3.31 -0.14
N MET A 145 4.11 -4.19 -0.17
CA MET A 145 2.71 -3.81 0.02
C MET A 145 2.23 -4.08 1.43
N GLN A 146 1.76 -3.04 2.12
CA GLN A 146 1.16 -3.14 3.46
C GLN A 146 -0.32 -3.59 3.38
N PHE A 147 -1.07 -3.06 2.42
CA PHE A 147 -2.50 -3.27 2.19
C PHE A 147 -2.85 -2.90 0.74
N GLY A 148 -4.09 -3.19 0.31
CA GLY A 148 -4.53 -2.91 -1.06
C GLY A 148 -4.76 -1.42 -1.36
N PHE A 149 -4.87 -1.06 -2.63
CA PHE A 149 -5.02 0.32 -3.12
C PHE A 149 -6.44 0.65 -3.61
N ASN A 150 -7.45 -0.09 -3.15
CA ASN A 150 -8.83 0.03 -3.62
C ASN A 150 -9.55 1.31 -3.11
N GLY A 151 -8.95 2.08 -2.19
CA GLY A 151 -9.54 3.29 -1.63
C GLY A 151 -10.75 3.01 -0.73
N ARG A 152 -11.63 4.00 -0.60
CA ARG A 152 -12.87 3.92 0.18
C ARG A 152 -13.98 3.15 -0.55
N TYR A 153 -14.68 2.29 0.18
CA TYR A 153 -15.88 1.59 -0.28
C TYR A 153 -17.03 1.80 0.70
N VAL A 154 -18.25 2.05 0.19
CA VAL A 154 -19.45 2.24 1.02
C VAL A 154 -20.58 1.33 0.53
N TYR A 155 -21.42 0.86 1.45
CA TYR A 155 -22.49 -0.08 1.14
C TYR A 155 -23.70 0.06 2.09
N GLY A 156 -24.84 -0.42 1.61
CA GLY A 156 -26.06 -0.60 2.40
C GLY A 156 -26.53 -2.05 2.31
N LYS A 157 -27.13 -2.57 3.39
CA LYS A 157 -27.67 -3.93 3.48
C LYS A 157 -29.00 -3.90 4.22
N LEU A 158 -29.99 -4.57 3.66
CA LEU A 158 -31.23 -4.95 4.36
C LEU A 158 -31.17 -6.44 4.66
N THR A 159 -31.58 -6.84 5.85
CA THR A 159 -31.64 -8.25 6.26
C THR A 159 -33.02 -8.54 6.83
N PHE A 160 -33.69 -9.53 6.27
CA PHE A 160 -34.99 -9.99 6.73
C PHE A 160 -34.88 -11.41 7.28
N THR A 161 -35.47 -11.66 8.45
CA THR A 161 -35.47 -12.98 9.11
C THR A 161 -36.91 -13.43 9.34
N PHE A 162 -37.26 -14.61 8.82
CA PHE A 162 -38.59 -15.23 8.93
C PHE A 162 -38.68 -16.19 10.11
#